data_AF-X1ES30-F1
#
_entry.id   AF-X1ES30-F1
#
_cell.length_a   1.000
_cell.length_b   1.000
_cell.length_c   1.000
_cell.angle_alpha   90.00
_cell.angle_beta   90.00
_cell.angle_gamma   90.00
#
_symmetry.space_group_name_H-M   'P 1'
#
loop_
_entity.id
_entity.type
_entity.pdbx_description
1 polymer ?
#
loop_
_entity_poly.entity_id
_entity_poly.type
_entity_poly.pdbx_seq_one_letter_code
_entity_poly.pdbx_strand_id
1 'polypeptide(L)'
;IEQKIEKNFNCIKKNLKGEFKLFYATIYRLFKTNSTFWEKFQKENFEIGIITTIPLQSGLGGSAAIIIGIIYGLAKYFGIYNNYDNLKKEEFPINRDIIAEIATKVEDQDLKITAGYADRYVIARGGLGFCSYFGKIYHKKISLEPLAIYDRIDKTYDIKSLPIIICFSGV
;
A
#
# COMPACT_ATOMS: atom_id res chain seq x y z
N ILE A 1 15.19 -11.67 -11.25
CA ILE A 1 14.29 -11.97 -12.39
C ILE A 1 13.81 -10.63 -12.90
N GLU A 2 14.01 -10.38 -14.20
CA GLU A 2 13.61 -9.13 -14.85
C GLU A 2 12.37 -9.38 -15.70
N GLN A 3 11.39 -8.47 -15.64
CA GLN A 3 10.20 -8.55 -16.48
C GLN A 3 9.91 -7.17 -17.08
N LYS A 4 9.76 -7.13 -18.40
CA LYS A 4 9.30 -5.93 -19.09
C LYS A 4 7.80 -5.71 -18.82
N ILE A 5 7.44 -4.53 -18.36
CA ILE A 5 6.06 -4.19 -18.03
C ILE A 5 5.33 -3.75 -19.30
N GLU A 6 4.32 -4.52 -19.72
CA GLU A 6 3.36 -4.08 -20.72
C GLU A 6 2.28 -3.21 -20.08
N LYS A 7 2.24 -1.92 -20.45
CA LYS A 7 1.34 -0.91 -19.87
C LYS A 7 -0.07 -0.94 -20.48
N ASN A 8 -0.60 -2.14 -20.67
CA ASN A 8 -1.97 -2.37 -21.13
C ASN A 8 -2.82 -2.90 -19.98
N PHE A 9 -4.02 -2.35 -19.80
CA PHE A 9 -4.93 -2.75 -18.73
C PHE A 9 -5.24 -4.24 -18.70
N ASN A 10 -5.48 -4.87 -19.85
CA ASN A 10 -5.76 -6.30 -19.94
C ASN A 10 -4.53 -7.14 -19.55
N CYS A 11 -3.33 -6.69 -19.91
CA CYS A 11 -2.09 -7.34 -19.52
C CYS A 11 -1.87 -7.23 -18.00
N ILE A 12 -2.06 -6.06 -17.42
CA ILE A 12 -1.97 -5.85 -15.97
C ILE A 12 -2.96 -6.77 -15.23
N LYS A 13 -4.21 -6.82 -15.67
CA LYS A 13 -5.26 -7.66 -15.07
C LYS A 13 -4.94 -9.16 -15.17
N LYS A 14 -4.38 -9.61 -16.30
CA LYS A 14 -3.95 -11.00 -16.49
C LYS A 14 -2.84 -11.39 -15.51
N ASN A 15 -1.89 -10.49 -15.27
CA ASN A 15 -0.72 -10.75 -14.42
C ASN A 15 -0.99 -10.67 -12.90
N LEU A 16 -2.24 -10.43 -12.47
CA LEU A 16 -2.64 -10.54 -11.05
C LEU A 16 -2.43 -11.94 -10.46
N LYS A 17 -2.31 -12.98 -11.31
CA LYS A 17 -2.04 -14.36 -10.91
C LYS A 17 -0.58 -14.79 -11.14
N GLY A 18 0.27 -13.89 -11.61
CA GLY A 18 1.66 -14.18 -11.96
C GLY A 18 2.62 -14.07 -10.79
N GLU A 19 3.90 -14.23 -11.09
CA GLU A 19 5.01 -14.11 -10.12
C GLU A 19 5.04 -12.72 -9.46
N PHE A 20 4.92 -11.66 -10.27
CA PHE A 20 4.92 -10.28 -9.80
C PHE A 20 3.53 -9.76 -9.40
N LYS A 21 2.64 -10.64 -8.93
CA LYS A 21 1.24 -10.31 -8.60
C LYS A 21 1.08 -9.10 -7.67
N LEU A 22 1.98 -8.91 -6.69
CA LEU A 22 1.93 -7.77 -5.77
C LEU A 22 2.09 -6.45 -6.51
N PHE A 23 3.05 -6.39 -7.43
CA PHE A 23 3.25 -5.23 -8.29
C PHE A 23 2.05 -4.98 -9.18
N TYR A 24 1.61 -5.98 -9.96
CA TYR A 24 0.49 -5.79 -10.89
C TYR A 24 -0.83 -5.44 -10.19
N ALA A 25 -1.10 -6.03 -9.03
CA ALA A 25 -2.28 -5.69 -8.23
C ALA A 25 -2.20 -4.25 -7.68
N THR A 26 -1.00 -3.81 -7.30
CA THR A 26 -0.76 -2.42 -6.89
C THR A 26 -1.04 -1.44 -8.04
N ILE A 27 -0.49 -1.69 -9.24
CA ILE A 27 -0.74 -0.85 -10.42
C ILE A 27 -2.22 -0.82 -10.77
N TYR A 28 -2.85 -2.00 -10.79
CA TYR A 28 -4.28 -2.14 -11.07
C TYR A 28 -5.14 -1.33 -10.10
N ARG A 29 -4.83 -1.38 -8.80
CA ARG A 29 -5.57 -0.62 -7.80
C ARG A 29 -5.30 0.88 -7.89
N LEU A 30 -4.05 1.29 -8.11
CA LEU A 30 -3.71 2.71 -8.30
C LEU A 30 -4.43 3.31 -9.51
N PHE A 31 -4.46 2.59 -10.62
CA PHE A 31 -5.25 2.97 -11.80
C PHE A 31 -6.72 3.25 -11.46
N LYS A 32 -7.34 2.40 -10.62
CA LYS A 32 -8.74 2.56 -10.21
C LYS A 32 -8.97 3.72 -9.24
N THR A 33 -7.94 4.14 -8.51
CA THR A 33 -8.07 5.10 -7.41
C THR A 33 -7.60 6.51 -7.79
N ASN A 34 -6.72 6.65 -8.78
CA ASN A 34 -6.20 7.94 -9.21
C ASN A 34 -6.00 7.95 -10.73
N SER A 35 -6.79 8.76 -11.45
CA SER A 35 -6.72 8.81 -12.91
C SER A 35 -5.45 9.50 -13.44
N THR A 36 -4.94 10.51 -12.73
CA THR A 36 -3.68 11.19 -13.08
C THR A 36 -2.49 10.23 -13.08
N PHE A 37 -2.47 9.26 -12.16
CA PHE A 37 -1.46 8.21 -12.12
C PHE A 37 -1.39 7.46 -13.44
N TRP A 38 -2.54 7.04 -13.99
CA TRP A 38 -2.57 6.22 -15.19
C TRP A 38 -2.00 6.94 -16.41
N GLU A 39 -2.35 8.22 -16.57
CA GLU A 39 -1.86 9.04 -17.67
C GLU A 39 -0.33 9.18 -17.65
N LYS A 40 0.24 9.40 -16.45
CA LYS A 40 1.71 9.49 -16.28
C LYS A 40 2.39 8.14 -16.46
N PHE A 41 1.81 7.09 -15.85
CA PHE A 41 2.30 5.72 -15.95
C PHE A 41 2.45 5.26 -17.40
N GLN A 42 1.48 5.58 -18.26
CA GLN A 42 1.53 5.22 -19.68
C GLN A 42 2.64 5.96 -20.45
N LYS A 43 2.88 7.25 -20.15
CA LYS A 43 3.80 8.11 -20.90
C LYS A 43 5.28 7.91 -20.53
N GLU A 44 5.57 7.64 -19.27
CA GLU A 44 6.95 7.68 -18.76
C GLU A 44 7.53 6.28 -18.57
N ASN A 45 8.74 6.03 -19.06
CA ASN A 45 9.45 4.78 -18.77
C ASN A 45 10.13 4.85 -17.40
N PHE A 46 10.10 3.74 -16.67
CA PHE A 46 10.72 3.61 -15.36
C PHE A 46 11.11 2.15 -15.12
N GLU A 47 12.02 1.94 -14.18
CA GLU A 47 12.44 0.64 -13.70
C GLU A 47 12.18 0.57 -12.19
N ILE A 48 11.81 -0.61 -11.68
CA ILE A 48 11.59 -0.83 -10.26
C ILE A 48 12.42 -2.04 -9.83
N GLY A 49 13.35 -1.80 -8.91
CA GLY A 49 14.01 -2.84 -8.13
C GLY A 49 13.34 -2.98 -6.76
N ILE A 50 13.10 -4.22 -6.33
CA ILE A 50 12.58 -4.53 -4.99
C ILE A 50 13.62 -5.34 -4.25
N ILE A 51 14.10 -4.79 -3.13
CA ILE A 51 15.00 -5.49 -2.20
C ILE A 51 14.35 -5.39 -0.82
N THR A 52 14.28 -6.50 -0.10
CA THR A 52 13.71 -6.55 1.24
C THR A 52 14.52 -7.48 2.13
N THR A 53 14.64 -7.10 3.40
CA THR A 53 15.21 -7.92 4.47
C THR A 53 14.13 -8.52 5.37
N ILE A 54 12.84 -8.26 5.07
CA ILE A 54 11.73 -8.85 5.81
C ILE A 54 11.70 -10.35 5.50
N PRO A 55 11.84 -11.23 6.50
CA PRO A 55 11.86 -12.67 6.25
C PRO A 55 10.52 -13.14 5.67
N LEU A 56 10.58 -14.03 4.69
CA LEU A 56 9.39 -14.62 4.09
C LEU A 56 8.58 -15.37 5.15
N GLN A 57 7.24 -15.29 5.09
CA GLN A 57 6.31 -15.99 6.00
C GLN A 57 6.48 -15.66 7.49
N SER A 58 7.19 -14.58 7.85
CA SER A 58 7.42 -14.19 9.24
C SER A 58 6.22 -13.57 9.96
N GLY A 59 5.12 -13.28 9.26
CA GLY A 59 4.02 -12.49 9.82
C GLY A 59 4.36 -11.02 10.07
N LEU A 60 5.52 -10.52 9.60
CA LEU A 60 5.96 -9.13 9.77
C LEU A 60 5.47 -8.18 8.67
N GLY A 61 4.35 -8.51 8.01
CA GLY A 61 3.74 -7.65 6.98
C GLY A 61 4.56 -7.49 5.69
N GLY A 62 5.35 -8.50 5.29
CA GLY A 62 6.25 -8.39 4.12
C GLY A 62 5.54 -8.06 2.79
N SER A 63 4.37 -8.63 2.54
CA SER A 63 3.56 -8.31 1.34
C SER A 63 3.04 -6.87 1.38
N ALA A 64 2.48 -6.46 2.51
CA ALA A 64 2.02 -5.10 2.75
C ALA A 64 3.15 -4.08 2.60
N ALA A 65 4.36 -4.38 3.10
CA ALA A 65 5.53 -3.54 2.97
C ALA A 65 5.93 -3.32 1.50
N ILE A 66 5.93 -4.38 0.69
CA ILE A 66 6.22 -4.27 -0.75
C ILE A 66 5.15 -3.42 -1.45
N ILE A 67 3.86 -3.69 -1.20
CA ILE A 67 2.75 -2.93 -1.82
C ILE A 67 2.84 -1.46 -1.43
N ILE A 68 2.99 -1.15 -0.14
CA ILE A 68 3.08 0.22 0.38
C ILE A 68 4.31 0.93 -0.19
N GLY A 69 5.45 0.25 -0.26
CA GLY A 69 6.69 0.78 -0.86
C GLY A 69 6.51 1.15 -2.33
N ILE A 70 5.88 0.26 -3.13
CA ILE A 70 5.58 0.53 -4.53
C ILE A 70 4.62 1.71 -4.66
N ILE A 71 3.52 1.75 -3.89
CA ILE A 71 2.56 2.84 -3.94
C ILE A 71 3.24 4.17 -3.61
N TYR A 72 3.97 4.22 -2.49
CA TYR A 72 4.63 5.44 -2.05
C TYR A 72 5.69 5.90 -3.05
N GLY A 73 6.52 4.98 -3.54
CA GLY A 73 7.56 5.26 -4.53
C GLY A 73 6.98 5.82 -5.83
N LEU A 74 5.96 5.16 -6.39
CA LEU A 74 5.28 5.63 -7.60
C LEU A 74 4.55 6.96 -7.37
N ALA A 75 3.89 7.12 -6.22
CA ALA A 75 3.19 8.35 -5.91
C ALA A 75 4.14 9.55 -5.80
N LYS A 76 5.34 9.32 -5.24
CA LYS A 76 6.41 10.33 -5.18
C LYS A 76 7.02 10.59 -6.55
N TYR A 77 7.38 9.53 -7.27
CA TYR A 77 8.00 9.62 -8.60
C TYR A 77 7.11 10.40 -9.58
N PHE A 78 5.81 10.08 -9.64
CA PHE A 78 4.86 10.76 -10.52
C PHE A 78 4.31 12.07 -9.93
N GLY A 79 4.76 12.53 -8.77
CA GLY A 79 4.32 13.80 -8.17
C GLY A 79 2.82 13.85 -7.81
N ILE A 80 2.25 12.72 -7.39
CA ILE A 80 0.83 12.61 -6.97
C ILE A 80 0.67 12.41 -5.45
N TYR A 81 1.77 12.25 -4.72
CA TYR A 81 1.75 12.16 -3.25
C TYR A 81 1.41 13.51 -2.62
N ASN A 82 0.38 13.54 -1.77
CA ASN A 82 -0.21 14.76 -1.19
C ASN A 82 -0.54 15.84 -2.24
N ASN A 83 -0.84 15.43 -3.48
CA ASN A 83 -1.25 16.33 -4.53
C ASN A 83 -2.78 16.44 -4.51
N TYR A 84 -3.27 17.67 -4.39
CA TYR A 84 -4.69 18.00 -4.34
C TYR A 84 -5.21 18.53 -5.69
N ASP A 85 -4.33 18.75 -6.66
CA ASP A 85 -4.66 19.30 -7.96
C ASP A 85 -5.31 18.23 -8.85
N ASN A 86 -6.27 18.65 -9.67
CA ASN A 86 -6.92 17.82 -10.69
C ASN A 86 -7.59 16.53 -10.16
N LEU A 87 -7.99 16.50 -8.89
CA LEU A 87 -8.76 15.39 -8.32
C LEU A 87 -10.19 15.38 -8.87
N LYS A 88 -10.65 14.20 -9.32
CA LYS A 88 -12.05 14.01 -9.71
C LYS A 88 -12.96 13.83 -8.48
N LYS A 89 -14.27 13.93 -8.69
CA LYS A 89 -15.34 13.94 -7.66
C LYS A 89 -15.35 12.75 -6.67
N GLU A 90 -14.56 11.69 -6.91
CA GLU A 90 -14.45 10.51 -6.04
C GLU A 90 -12.99 10.13 -5.74
N GLU A 91 -12.02 10.97 -6.11
CA GLU A 91 -10.60 10.76 -5.89
C GLU A 91 -10.11 11.51 -4.65
N PHE A 92 -9.02 11.02 -4.07
CA PHE A 92 -8.40 11.58 -2.87
C PHE A 92 -6.90 11.74 -3.10
N PRO A 93 -6.27 12.73 -2.45
CA PRO A 93 -4.82 12.86 -2.47
C PRO A 93 -4.18 11.57 -1.91
N ILE A 94 -3.13 11.08 -2.56
CA ILE A 94 -2.40 9.92 -2.05
C ILE A 94 -1.56 10.38 -0.85
N ASN A 95 -2.00 10.02 0.35
CA ASN A 95 -1.28 10.25 1.61
C ASN A 95 -1.08 8.92 2.35
N ARG A 96 -0.44 8.93 3.53
CA ARG A 96 -0.12 7.69 4.26
C ARG A 96 -1.35 6.82 4.57
N ASP A 97 -2.47 7.43 4.96
CA ASP A 97 -3.69 6.69 5.31
C ASP A 97 -4.36 6.11 4.06
N ILE A 98 -4.42 6.89 2.99
CA ILE A 98 -4.92 6.41 1.69
C ILE A 98 -4.03 5.29 1.12
N ILE A 99 -2.71 5.34 1.32
CA ILE A 99 -1.80 4.26 0.94
C ILE A 99 -2.14 2.97 1.69
N ALA A 100 -2.40 3.05 3.00
CA ALA A 100 -2.83 1.89 3.78
C ALA A 100 -4.17 1.31 3.30
N GLU A 101 -5.13 2.16 2.95
CA GLU A 101 -6.43 1.74 2.41
C GLU A 101 -6.29 1.10 1.02
N ILE A 102 -5.48 1.69 0.12
CA ILE A 102 -5.17 1.11 -1.19
C ILE A 102 -4.54 -0.27 -1.00
N ALA A 103 -3.53 -0.40 -0.15
CA ALA A 103 -2.87 -1.67 0.14
C ALA A 103 -3.86 -2.72 0.68
N THR A 104 -4.84 -2.30 1.50
CA THR A 104 -5.89 -3.17 2.01
C THR A 104 -6.71 -3.75 0.87
N LYS A 105 -7.14 -2.93 -0.09
CA LYS A 105 -7.92 -3.40 -1.24
C LYS A 105 -7.10 -4.25 -2.20
N VAL A 106 -5.81 -3.99 -2.34
CA VAL A 106 -4.88 -4.83 -3.13
C VAL A 106 -4.87 -6.25 -2.58
N GLU A 107 -4.62 -6.41 -1.27
CA GLU A 107 -4.52 -7.74 -0.67
C GLU A 107 -5.88 -8.44 -0.59
N ASP A 108 -6.88 -7.79 0.01
CA ASP A 108 -8.18 -8.41 0.28
C ASP A 108 -9.01 -8.61 -1.00
N GLN A 109 -9.12 -7.59 -1.85
CA GLN A 109 -10.03 -7.64 -2.99
C GLN A 109 -9.37 -8.18 -4.25
N ASP A 110 -8.17 -7.70 -4.59
CA ASP A 110 -7.52 -8.02 -5.86
C ASP A 110 -6.75 -9.34 -5.81
N LEU A 111 -6.10 -9.63 -4.68
CA LEU A 111 -5.30 -10.84 -4.49
C LEU A 111 -5.97 -11.94 -3.66
N LYS A 112 -7.08 -11.64 -2.99
CA LYS A 112 -7.81 -12.57 -2.10
C LYS A 112 -6.93 -13.11 -0.96
N ILE A 113 -6.05 -12.25 -0.45
CA ILE A 113 -5.20 -12.53 0.70
C ILE A 113 -5.89 -11.96 1.94
N THR A 114 -6.38 -12.85 2.80
CA THR A 114 -6.95 -12.47 4.09
C THR A 114 -5.84 -12.00 5.01
N ALA A 115 -5.76 -10.71 5.29
CA ALA A 115 -4.81 -10.14 6.23
C ALA A 115 -5.45 -8.96 6.99
N GLY A 116 -5.16 -8.88 8.28
CA GLY A 116 -5.71 -7.85 9.17
C GLY A 116 -5.27 -6.43 8.79
N TYR A 117 -6.05 -5.42 9.18
CA TYR A 117 -5.79 -4.02 8.84
C TYR A 117 -4.51 -3.43 9.50
N ALA A 118 -4.07 -4.02 10.61
CA ALA A 118 -2.96 -3.54 11.44
C ALA A 118 -1.69 -3.26 10.67
N ASP A 119 -1.21 -4.24 9.91
CA ASP A 119 0.07 -4.17 9.23
C ASP A 119 0.16 -2.93 8.33
N ARG A 120 -0.92 -2.61 7.61
CA ARG A 120 -0.89 -1.59 6.56
C ARG A 120 -0.82 -0.17 7.12
N TYR A 121 -1.60 0.11 8.16
CA TYR A 121 -1.54 1.40 8.84
C TYR A 121 -0.21 1.59 9.56
N VAL A 122 0.27 0.55 10.27
CA VAL A 122 1.57 0.59 10.96
C VAL A 122 2.71 0.81 9.96
N ILE A 123 2.73 0.09 8.85
CA ILE A 123 3.79 0.23 7.83
C ILE A 123 3.71 1.60 7.14
N ALA A 124 2.52 2.09 6.77
CA ALA A 124 2.38 3.36 6.08
C ALA A 124 2.67 4.58 6.98
N ARG A 125 2.32 4.50 8.27
CA ARG A 125 2.48 5.60 9.24
C ARG A 125 3.79 5.52 10.02
N GLY A 126 4.31 4.32 10.22
CA GLY A 126 5.50 3.98 10.99
C GLY A 126 5.34 4.20 12.50
N GLY A 127 6.33 3.74 13.27
CA GLY A 127 6.45 3.94 14.71
C GLY A 127 5.54 3.07 15.56
N LEU A 128 5.48 3.38 16.86
CA LEU A 128 4.59 2.73 17.82
C LEU A 128 3.30 3.55 17.92
N GLY A 129 2.17 2.92 17.62
CA GLY A 129 0.89 3.62 17.55
C GLY A 129 -0.28 2.84 18.13
N PHE A 130 -1.25 3.59 18.63
CA PHE A 130 -2.60 3.09 18.88
C PHE A 130 -3.38 3.12 17.57
N CYS A 131 -4.03 2.02 17.22
CA CYS A 131 -4.85 1.92 16.03
C CYS A 131 -6.27 1.49 16.38
N SER A 132 -7.27 2.26 15.95
CA SER A 132 -8.69 1.94 16.12
C SER A 132 -9.39 1.82 14.77
N TYR A 133 -10.15 0.74 14.62
CA TYR A 133 -10.96 0.41 13.43
C TYR A 133 -12.44 0.68 13.64
N PHE A 134 -12.78 1.55 14.60
CA PHE A 134 -14.16 1.89 14.87
C PHE A 134 -14.86 2.37 13.58
N GLY A 135 -16.01 1.76 13.26
CA GLY A 135 -16.75 2.05 12.03
C GLY A 135 -16.22 1.38 10.74
N LYS A 136 -15.13 0.60 10.81
CA LYS A 136 -14.53 -0.13 9.67
C LYS A 136 -14.85 -1.64 9.64
N ILE A 137 -15.93 -2.05 10.31
CA ILE A 137 -16.37 -3.46 10.37
C ILE A 137 -16.72 -3.99 8.97
N TYR A 138 -17.31 -3.15 8.12
CA TYR A 138 -17.70 -3.52 6.76
C TYR A 138 -16.83 -2.79 5.74
N HIS A 139 -16.16 -3.55 4.88
CA HIS A 139 -15.36 -3.01 3.77
C HIS A 139 -16.26 -2.24 2.80
N LYS A 140 -15.92 -0.97 2.55
CA LYS A 140 -16.62 -0.12 1.57
C LYS A 140 -15.65 0.28 0.45
N LYS A 141 -16.11 1.08 -0.50
CA LYS A 141 -15.20 1.79 -1.42
C LYS A 141 -14.33 2.72 -0.59
N ILE A 142 -13.07 2.94 -1.00
CA ILE A 142 -12.13 3.83 -0.29
C ILE A 142 -12.76 5.22 -0.05
N SER A 143 -13.52 5.72 -1.03
CA SER A 143 -14.23 7.00 -0.94
C SER A 143 -15.37 7.07 0.09
N LEU A 144 -15.83 5.93 0.60
CA LEU A 144 -16.99 5.79 1.47
C LEU A 144 -16.65 5.10 2.81
N GLU A 145 -15.39 4.72 3.00
CA GLU A 145 -14.94 4.02 4.19
C GLU A 145 -14.25 5.00 5.13
N PRO A 146 -14.60 5.02 6.43
CA PRO A 146 -13.84 5.82 7.38
C PRO A 146 -12.38 5.33 7.40
N LEU A 147 -11.44 6.27 7.60
CA LEU A 147 -10.05 5.91 7.84
C LEU A 147 -9.90 5.34 9.25
N ALA A 148 -8.90 4.47 9.45
CA ALA A 148 -8.56 4.03 10.80
C ALA A 148 -7.95 5.21 11.57
N ILE A 149 -8.24 5.28 12.85
CA ILE A 149 -7.57 6.23 13.74
C ILE A 149 -6.20 5.64 14.05
N TYR A 150 -5.14 6.37 13.74
CA TYR A 150 -3.76 5.94 14.02
C TYR A 150 -2.97 7.06 14.72
N ASP A 151 -2.84 6.90 16.03
CA ASP A 151 -2.16 7.86 16.91
C ASP A 151 -0.77 7.36 17.28
N ARG A 152 0.24 8.20 17.01
CA ARG A 152 1.66 7.92 17.27
C ARG A 152 1.98 8.10 18.75
N ILE A 153 1.70 7.07 19.55
CA ILE A 153 1.94 7.10 20.99
C ILE A 153 3.42 7.28 21.33
N ASP A 154 4.33 6.78 20.49
CA ASP A 154 5.76 7.07 20.62
C ASP A 154 6.06 8.57 20.58
N LYS A 155 5.40 9.31 19.71
CA LYS A 155 5.54 10.77 19.64
C LYS A 155 4.87 11.46 20.81
N THR A 156 3.65 11.06 21.15
CA THR A 156 2.87 11.67 22.25
C THR A 156 3.59 11.55 23.59
N TYR A 157 4.26 10.42 23.84
CA TYR A 157 4.95 10.14 25.10
C TYR A 157 6.49 10.25 25.01
N ASP A 158 7.04 10.81 23.93
CA ASP A 158 8.50 10.92 23.66
C ASP A 158 9.28 9.60 23.89
N ILE A 159 8.70 8.47 23.45
CA ILE A 159 9.33 7.15 23.59
C ILE A 159 10.43 7.03 22.53
N LYS A 160 11.69 7.17 22.96
CA LYS A 160 12.86 7.10 22.06
C LYS A 160 13.32 5.68 21.77
N SER A 161 13.11 4.75 22.71
CA SER A 161 13.52 3.36 22.57
C SER A 161 12.65 2.46 23.44
N LEU A 162 12.24 1.33 22.87
CA LEU A 162 11.64 0.23 23.61
C LEU A 162 12.49 -1.01 23.34
N PRO A 163 12.99 -1.73 24.36
CA PRO A 163 13.72 -2.96 24.14
C PRO A 163 12.73 -4.04 23.69
N ILE A 164 12.62 -4.24 22.37
CA ILE A 164 11.79 -5.29 21.77
C ILE A 164 12.72 -6.36 21.21
N ILE A 165 12.52 -7.60 21.65
CA ILE A 165 13.15 -8.77 21.04
C ILE A 165 12.13 -9.41 20.11
N ILE A 166 12.46 -9.46 18.82
CA ILE A 166 11.65 -10.14 17.80
C ILE A 166 12.39 -11.41 17.41
N CYS A 167 11.75 -12.56 17.63
CA CYS A 167 12.25 -13.86 17.21
C CYS A 167 11.38 -14.40 16.08
N PHE A 168 11.98 -14.68 14.93
CA PHE A 168 11.33 -15.40 13.83
C PHE A 168 11.81 -16.86 13.86
N SER A 169 10.88 -17.80 14.01
CA SER A 169 11.16 -19.23 14.16
C SER A 169 11.65 -19.89 12.87
N GLY A 170 11.43 -19.29 11.70
CA GLY A 170 11.72 -19.93 10.40
C GLY A 170 10.75 -21.06 10.04
N VAL A 171 9.68 -21.23 10.81
CA VAL A 171 8.60 -22.21 10.62
C VAL A 171 7.33 -21.47 10.23
#